data_AF-A0A067NJ69-F1
#
_entry.id   AF-A0A067NJ69-F1
#
_cell.length_a   1.000
_cell.length_b   1.000
_cell.length_c   1.000
_cell.angle_alpha   90.00
_cell.angle_beta   90.00
_cell.angle_gamma   90.00
#
_symmetry.space_group_name_H-M   'P 1'
#
loop_
_entity.id
_entity.type
_entity.pdbx_description
1 polymer ?
#
loop_
_entity_poly.entity_id
_entity_poly.type
_entity_poly.pdbx_seq_one_letter_code
_entity_poly.pdbx_strand_id
1 'polypeptide(L)'
;MLYRLIYLTASAARFGSLIPQEIPNVLLLLSHVALDPSCSQDITRDLIMAVHDICSSIGPSDDVIPDIESAVCNKLLGFLADVEPINKDYVVGLLASGSGRTMRIARVIARSIILDKRAVTSTGYSNLPPLFPLVKALLNDASGRDIFQINSQTDYVDLGYYVHILAVALSAIDLYTENEKAQKPEPFSPSMLGLGRRPEKPDTPLQLIKLALDSLHSRIADTRAAHLDRSRTKAAIKQLSMRVHYQRRAAVSSYVSRKQSIQSYFTPASR
;
A
#
# COMPACT_ATOMS: atom_id res chain seq x y z
N MET A 1 8.37 -18.54 26.00
CA MET A 1 9.51 -17.63 25.75
C MET A 1 9.17 -16.52 24.77
N LEU A 2 8.54 -16.81 23.62
CA LEU A 2 8.14 -15.80 22.61
C LEU A 2 7.32 -14.63 23.17
N TYR A 3 6.31 -14.91 23.99
CA TYR A 3 5.50 -13.86 24.63
C TYR A 3 6.35 -12.84 25.42
N ARG A 4 7.33 -13.34 26.20
CA ARG A 4 8.23 -12.47 26.99
C ARG A 4 9.12 -11.64 26.08
N LEU A 5 9.64 -12.23 24.98
CA LEU A 5 10.43 -11.50 24.00
C LEU A 5 9.63 -10.34 23.40
N ILE A 6 8.43 -10.62 22.89
CA ILE A 6 7.54 -9.61 22.27
C ILE A 6 7.24 -8.49 23.28
N TYR A 7 6.82 -8.87 24.49
CA TYR A 7 6.50 -7.89 25.55
C TYR A 7 7.70 -7.01 25.94
N LEU A 8 8.88 -7.60 26.08
CA LEU A 8 10.09 -6.85 26.43
C LEU A 8 10.51 -5.92 25.29
N THR A 9 10.44 -6.36 24.03
CA THR A 9 10.74 -5.51 22.87
C THR A 9 9.76 -4.34 22.73
N ALA A 10 8.46 -4.58 22.91
CA ALA A 10 7.45 -3.52 22.89
C ALA A 10 7.66 -2.53 24.04
N SER A 11 7.98 -3.02 25.24
CA SER A 11 8.24 -2.16 26.38
C SER A 11 9.51 -1.31 26.17
N ALA A 12 10.60 -1.91 25.70
CA ALA A 12 11.82 -1.18 25.36
C ALA A 12 11.58 -0.09 24.30
N ALA A 13 10.74 -0.37 23.29
CA ALA A 13 10.33 0.62 22.29
C ALA A 13 9.58 1.80 22.93
N ARG A 14 8.56 1.52 23.75
CA ARG A 14 7.75 2.55 24.42
C ARG A 14 8.56 3.46 25.34
N PHE A 15 9.60 2.92 25.98
CA PHE A 15 10.52 3.69 26.83
C PHE A 15 11.68 4.34 26.04
N GLY A 16 11.68 4.27 24.70
CA GLY A 16 12.74 4.85 23.87
C GLY A 16 14.12 4.23 24.13
N SER A 17 14.15 3.00 24.66
CA SER A 17 15.39 2.30 25.03
C SER A 17 16.01 1.53 23.85
N LEU A 18 15.35 1.51 22.69
CA LEU A 18 15.87 0.86 21.49
C LEU A 18 16.89 1.75 20.79
N ILE A 19 18.05 1.16 20.48
CA ILE A 19 19.06 1.81 19.66
C ILE A 19 18.53 1.88 18.21
N PRO A 20 18.48 3.08 17.58
CA PRO A 20 17.89 3.23 16.24
C PRO A 20 18.45 2.28 15.17
N GLN A 21 19.73 1.95 15.27
CA GLN A 21 20.43 1.05 14.35
C GLN A 21 20.00 -0.42 14.51
N GLU A 22 19.44 -0.81 15.65
CA GLU A 22 18.97 -2.18 15.91
C GLU A 22 17.54 -2.40 15.44
N ILE A 23 16.75 -1.34 15.29
CA ILE A 23 15.33 -1.39 14.91
C ILE A 23 15.08 -2.26 13.65
N PRO A 24 15.84 -2.13 12.54
CA PRO A 24 15.65 -2.98 11.37
C PRO A 24 15.82 -4.48 11.68
N ASN A 25 16.77 -4.85 12.53
CA ASN A 25 17.01 -6.25 12.90
C ASN A 25 15.92 -6.78 13.83
N VAL A 26 15.43 -5.95 14.77
CA VAL A 26 14.32 -6.33 15.66
C VAL A 26 13.04 -6.55 14.85
N LEU A 27 12.71 -5.65 13.91
CA LEU A 27 11.55 -5.82 13.04
C LEU A 27 11.65 -7.05 12.14
N LEU A 28 12.86 -7.35 11.62
CA LEU A 28 13.09 -8.58 10.88
C LEU A 28 12.87 -9.83 11.74
N LEU A 29 13.39 -9.84 12.97
CA LEU A 29 13.17 -10.93 13.92
C LEU A 29 11.68 -11.15 14.21
N LEU A 30 10.94 -10.07 14.49
CA LEU A 30 9.49 -10.17 14.72
C LEU A 30 8.74 -10.65 13.47
N SER A 31 9.20 -10.28 12.27
CA SER A 31 8.64 -10.80 11.01
C SER A 31 8.85 -12.30 10.85
N HIS A 32 10.02 -12.83 11.25
CA HIS A 32 10.25 -14.28 11.27
C HIS A 32 9.33 -15.00 12.26
N VAL A 33 9.17 -14.45 13.47
CA VAL A 33 8.23 -15.02 14.45
C VAL A 33 6.81 -15.02 13.91
N ALA A 34 6.40 -13.94 13.23
CA ALA A 34 5.07 -13.82 12.66
C ALA A 34 4.78 -14.87 11.58
N LEU A 35 5.80 -15.31 10.83
CA LEU A 35 5.68 -16.35 9.80
C LEU A 35 5.68 -17.78 10.36
N ASP A 36 5.85 -17.97 11.67
CA ASP A 36 5.77 -19.28 12.29
C ASP A 36 4.30 -19.75 12.34
N PRO A 37 3.94 -20.89 11.70
CA PRO A 37 2.57 -21.39 11.70
C PRO A 37 2.07 -21.83 13.10
N SER A 38 2.97 -21.97 14.08
CA SER A 38 2.62 -22.28 15.46
C SER A 38 2.18 -21.05 16.26
N CYS A 39 2.30 -19.84 15.70
CA CYS A 39 1.85 -18.62 16.36
C CYS A 39 0.32 -18.61 16.52
N SER A 40 -0.14 -18.45 17.76
CA SER A 40 -1.56 -18.23 18.04
C SER A 40 -2.01 -16.82 17.62
N GLN A 41 -3.31 -16.64 17.45
CA GLN A 41 -3.88 -15.32 17.12
C GLN A 41 -3.56 -14.25 18.17
N ASP A 42 -3.48 -14.63 19.46
CA ASP A 42 -3.07 -13.72 20.53
C ASP A 42 -1.63 -13.24 20.35
N ILE A 43 -0.71 -14.16 19.99
CA ILE A 43 0.68 -13.82 19.70
C ILE A 43 0.75 -12.90 18.48
N THR A 44 -0.03 -13.17 17.43
CA THR A 44 -0.09 -12.29 16.25
C THR A 44 -0.58 -10.89 16.59
N ARG A 45 -1.62 -10.76 17.43
CA ARG A 45 -2.10 -9.45 17.90
C ARG A 45 -1.00 -8.71 18.66
N ASP A 46 -0.34 -9.38 19.58
CA ASP A 46 0.72 -8.78 20.40
C ASP A 46 1.95 -8.42 19.54
N LEU A 47 2.24 -9.18 18.49
CA LEU A 47 3.26 -8.85 17.47
C LEU A 47 2.89 -7.57 16.72
N ILE A 48 1.64 -7.43 16.26
CA ILE A 48 1.17 -6.21 15.57
C ILE A 48 1.37 -4.99 16.47
N MET A 49 1.00 -5.10 17.75
CA MET A 49 1.18 -4.02 18.73
C MET A 49 2.67 -3.71 18.96
N ALA A 50 3.52 -4.73 19.11
CA ALA A 50 4.96 -4.54 19.30
C ALA A 50 5.62 -3.87 18.08
N VAL A 51 5.29 -4.32 16.87
CA VAL A 51 5.79 -3.73 15.62
C VAL A 51 5.36 -2.27 15.50
N HIS A 52 4.12 -1.95 15.87
CA HIS A 52 3.64 -0.57 15.92
C HIS A 52 4.41 0.27 16.93
N ASP A 53 4.59 -0.21 18.17
CA ASP A 53 5.32 0.49 19.23
C ASP A 53 6.78 0.76 18.80
N ILE A 54 7.45 -0.21 18.17
CA ILE A 54 8.82 -0.08 17.65
C ILE A 54 8.89 0.97 16.53
N CYS A 55 7.95 0.96 15.59
CA CYS A 55 7.95 1.95 14.52
C CYS A 55 7.64 3.35 15.08
N SER A 56 6.72 3.46 16.03
CA SER A 56 6.38 4.72 16.68
C SER A 56 7.54 5.28 17.50
N SER A 57 8.42 4.43 18.06
CA SER A 57 9.59 4.89 18.84
C SER A 57 10.72 5.51 18.00
N ILE A 58 10.68 5.40 16.66
CA ILE A 58 11.71 5.99 15.78
C ILE A 58 11.73 7.53 15.87
N GLY A 59 10.59 8.16 16.17
CA GLY A 59 10.44 9.61 16.29
C GLY A 59 8.98 10.07 16.23
N PRO A 60 8.69 11.39 16.16
CA PRO A 60 7.32 11.91 16.11
C PRO A 60 6.53 11.37 14.91
N SER A 61 5.26 11.00 15.08
CA SER A 61 4.48 10.25 14.07
C SER A 61 4.41 10.90 12.69
N ASP A 62 4.35 12.24 12.65
CA ASP A 62 4.21 13.01 11.41
C ASP A 62 5.54 13.21 10.67
N ASP A 63 6.65 13.10 11.41
CA ASP A 63 7.98 13.29 10.85
C ASP A 63 8.44 12.05 10.10
N VAL A 64 8.89 12.29 8.87
CA VAL A 64 9.58 11.30 8.05
C VAL A 64 11.04 11.29 8.46
N ILE A 65 11.55 10.12 8.85
CA ILE A 65 12.98 9.93 9.19
C ILE A 65 13.57 8.99 8.14
N PRO A 66 14.03 9.52 6.99
CA PRO A 66 14.35 8.70 5.82
C PRO A 66 15.43 7.66 6.08
N ASP A 67 16.44 7.99 6.89
CA ASP A 67 17.60 7.11 7.09
C ASP A 67 17.23 5.83 7.83
N ILE A 68 16.49 5.94 8.94
CA ILE A 68 16.06 4.77 9.71
C ILE A 68 14.94 4.03 8.97
N GLU A 69 13.95 4.74 8.44
CA GLU A 69 12.81 4.10 7.77
C GLU A 69 13.24 3.38 6.47
N SER A 70 14.17 3.94 5.70
CA SER A 70 14.73 3.26 4.52
C SER A 70 15.62 2.08 4.92
N ALA A 71 16.38 2.16 6.02
CA ALA A 71 17.13 1.01 6.55
C ALA A 71 16.21 -0.14 6.96
N VAL A 72 15.08 0.16 7.61
CA VAL A 72 14.02 -0.83 7.91
C VAL A 72 13.49 -1.44 6.62
N CYS A 73 13.11 -0.61 5.64
CA CYS A 73 12.62 -1.09 4.35
C CYS A 73 13.63 -2.00 3.65
N ASN A 74 14.90 -1.61 3.60
CA ASN A 74 15.96 -2.37 2.94
C ASN A 74 16.21 -3.72 3.61
N LYS A 75 16.22 -3.74 4.95
CA LYS A 75 16.40 -4.99 5.71
C LYS A 75 15.27 -5.97 5.44
N LEU A 76 14.03 -5.49 5.47
CA LEU A 76 12.84 -6.31 5.21
C LEU A 76 12.73 -6.71 3.73
N LEU A 77 13.04 -5.81 2.79
CA LEU A 77 13.04 -6.14 1.35
C LEU A 77 14.12 -7.17 1.00
N GLY A 78 15.28 -7.11 1.64
CA GLY A 78 16.32 -8.14 1.49
C GLY A 78 15.82 -9.51 1.93
N PHE A 79 15.11 -9.58 3.07
CA PHE A 79 14.46 -10.81 3.51
C PHE A 79 13.35 -11.26 2.56
N LEU A 80 12.47 -10.34 2.16
CA LEU A 80 11.30 -10.64 1.34
C LEU A 80 11.63 -10.98 -0.12
N ALA A 81 12.84 -10.72 -0.61
CA ALA A 81 13.21 -10.97 -2.01
C ALA A 81 13.00 -12.44 -2.42
N ASP A 82 13.38 -13.36 -1.54
CA ASP A 82 13.42 -14.80 -1.80
C ASP A 82 12.24 -15.57 -1.19
N VAL A 83 11.27 -14.83 -0.65
CA VAL A 83 10.11 -15.38 0.06
C VAL A 83 8.90 -15.51 -0.88
N GLU A 84 8.07 -16.53 -0.64
CA GLU A 84 6.85 -16.78 -1.41
C GLU A 84 5.83 -15.63 -1.28
N PRO A 85 4.94 -15.43 -2.29
CA PRO A 85 3.97 -14.33 -2.30
C PRO A 85 3.05 -14.28 -1.08
N ILE A 86 2.63 -15.45 -0.57
CA ILE A 86 1.80 -15.54 0.65
C ILE A 86 2.48 -14.91 1.87
N ASN A 87 3.78 -15.20 2.04
CA ASN A 87 4.57 -14.72 3.17
C ASN A 87 4.93 -13.23 3.00
N LYS A 88 5.11 -12.76 1.75
CA LYS A 88 5.20 -11.32 1.43
C LYS A 88 3.94 -10.57 1.84
N ASP A 89 2.77 -11.08 1.45
CA ASP A 89 1.48 -10.49 1.82
C ASP A 89 1.30 -10.46 3.33
N TYR A 90 1.66 -11.55 4.02
CA TYR A 90 1.55 -11.63 5.47
C TYR A 90 2.41 -10.59 6.21
N VAL A 91 3.70 -10.45 5.87
CA VAL A 91 4.59 -9.46 6.50
C VAL A 91 4.17 -8.04 6.17
N VAL A 92 3.76 -7.78 4.93
CA VAL A 92 3.22 -6.47 4.54
C VAL A 92 1.93 -6.16 5.31
N GLY A 93 1.04 -7.14 5.47
CA GLY A 93 -0.20 -7.04 6.25
C GLY A 93 0.04 -6.80 7.73
N LEU A 94 1.07 -7.44 8.32
CA LEU A 94 1.49 -7.22 9.70
C LEU A 94 1.83 -5.74 9.94
N LEU A 95 2.66 -5.16 9.07
CA LEU A 95 3.02 -3.74 9.14
C LEU A 95 1.83 -2.83 8.84
N ALA A 96 1.00 -3.21 7.86
CA ALA A 96 -0.16 -2.43 7.42
C ALA A 96 -1.29 -2.39 8.44
N SER A 97 -1.26 -3.28 9.44
CA SER A 97 -2.21 -3.27 10.57
C SER A 97 -1.91 -2.15 11.57
N GLY A 98 -0.72 -1.54 11.50
CA GLY A 98 -0.36 -0.36 12.28
C GLY A 98 -0.85 0.95 11.65
N SER A 99 -0.60 2.06 12.34
CA SER A 99 -0.92 3.41 11.87
C SER A 99 0.34 4.27 11.68
N GLY A 100 0.17 5.48 11.14
CA GLY A 100 1.22 6.50 11.00
C GLY A 100 2.46 5.98 10.27
N ARG A 101 3.61 6.03 10.94
CA ARG A 101 4.90 5.57 10.40
C ARG A 101 4.88 4.09 9.99
N THR A 102 4.25 3.22 10.78
CA THR A 102 4.16 1.78 10.48
C THR A 102 3.50 1.55 9.12
N MET A 103 2.38 2.25 8.88
CA MET A 103 1.65 2.17 7.61
C MET A 103 2.43 2.77 6.44
N ARG A 104 3.19 3.84 6.69
CA ARG A 104 4.08 4.46 5.70
C ARG A 104 5.18 3.49 5.26
N ILE A 105 5.87 2.83 6.21
CA ILE A 105 6.86 1.79 5.94
C ILE A 105 6.22 0.65 5.15
N ALA A 106 5.05 0.16 5.59
CA ALA A 106 4.30 -0.88 4.88
C ALA A 106 4.00 -0.50 3.42
N ARG A 107 3.56 0.74 3.18
CA ARG A 107 3.27 1.27 1.85
C ARG A 107 4.51 1.29 0.94
N VAL A 108 5.65 1.71 1.48
CA VAL A 108 6.92 1.76 0.75
C VAL A 108 7.39 0.34 0.39
N ILE A 109 7.34 -0.59 1.35
CA ILE A 109 7.72 -2.00 1.12
C ILE A 109 6.79 -2.64 0.09
N ALA A 110 5.46 -2.48 0.25
CA ALA A 110 4.48 -3.02 -0.68
C ALA A 110 4.71 -2.53 -2.11
N ARG A 111 4.95 -1.23 -2.29
CA ARG A 111 5.30 -0.66 -3.58
C ARG A 111 6.60 -1.24 -4.12
N SER A 112 7.62 -1.39 -3.30
CA SER A 112 8.90 -1.95 -3.73
C SER A 112 8.78 -3.41 -4.16
N ILE A 113 7.97 -4.22 -3.48
CA ILE A 113 7.67 -5.61 -3.89
C ILE A 113 7.02 -5.65 -5.28
N ILE A 114 6.01 -4.81 -5.52
CA ILE A 114 5.30 -4.76 -6.82
C ILE A 114 6.22 -4.33 -7.95
N LEU A 115 7.14 -3.39 -7.66
CA LEU A 115 8.10 -2.87 -8.63
C LEU A 115 9.40 -3.68 -8.70
N ASP A 116 9.47 -4.83 -8.02
CA ASP A 116 10.66 -5.68 -7.88
C ASP A 116 11.94 -4.93 -7.45
N LYS A 117 11.77 -3.91 -6.60
CA LYS A 117 12.87 -3.11 -6.06
C LYS A 117 13.39 -3.73 -4.77
N ARG A 118 14.67 -4.12 -4.78
CA ARG A 118 15.36 -4.69 -3.62
C ARG A 118 15.83 -3.66 -2.59
N ALA A 119 15.89 -2.39 -2.98
CA ALA A 119 16.36 -1.32 -2.12
C ALA A 119 15.59 0.00 -2.34
N VAL A 120 15.56 0.80 -1.28
CA VAL A 120 15.00 2.13 -1.17
C VAL A 120 16.11 3.04 -0.66
N THR A 121 16.39 4.12 -1.39
CA THR A 121 17.37 5.12 -0.99
C THR A 121 16.74 6.12 -0.02
N SER A 122 17.50 6.66 0.95
CA SER A 122 17.00 7.73 1.83
C SER A 122 16.46 8.92 1.04
N THR A 123 17.10 9.28 -0.07
CA THR A 123 16.68 10.39 -0.95
C THR A 123 15.38 10.12 -1.71
N GLY A 124 15.08 8.84 -1.97
CA GLY A 124 13.86 8.41 -2.66
C GLY A 124 12.73 8.04 -1.70
N TYR A 125 12.99 8.05 -0.39
CA TYR A 125 12.00 7.74 0.64
C TYR A 125 11.08 8.94 0.86
N SER A 126 9.78 8.73 0.77
CA SER A 126 8.79 9.78 0.99
C SER A 126 7.55 9.22 1.68
N ASN A 127 6.80 10.10 2.35
CA ASN A 127 5.52 9.75 2.96
C ASN A 127 4.51 9.21 1.92
N LEU A 128 4.53 9.79 0.72
CA LEU A 128 3.68 9.41 -0.39
C LEU A 128 4.56 9.02 -1.58
N PRO A 129 4.90 7.72 -1.72
CA PRO A 129 5.64 7.23 -2.86
C PRO A 129 4.90 7.53 -4.16
N PRO A 130 5.60 7.85 -5.27
CA PRO A 130 4.94 8.20 -6.52
C PRO A 130 4.16 7.00 -7.07
N LEU A 131 2.92 7.27 -7.49
CA LEU A 131 1.97 6.28 -7.99
C LEU A 131 2.23 5.85 -9.43
N PHE A 132 2.85 6.71 -10.23
CA PHE A 132 3.01 6.48 -11.67
C PHE A 132 3.80 5.21 -12.02
N PRO A 133 4.86 4.82 -11.27
CA PRO A 133 5.48 3.51 -11.45
C PRO A 133 4.52 2.33 -11.23
N LEU A 134 3.56 2.43 -10.30
CA LEU A 134 2.53 1.41 -10.11
C LEU A 134 1.53 1.37 -11.28
N VAL A 135 1.20 2.55 -11.84
CA VAL A 135 0.40 2.62 -13.08
C VAL A 135 1.09 1.86 -14.20
N LYS A 136 2.39 2.10 -14.44
CA LYS A 136 3.17 1.39 -15.47
C LYS A 136 3.20 -0.12 -15.24
N ALA A 137 3.40 -0.55 -14.00
CA ALA A 137 3.39 -1.96 -13.64
C ALA A 137 2.02 -2.62 -13.92
N LEU A 138 0.91 -1.92 -13.65
CA LEU A 138 -0.44 -2.43 -13.93
C LEU A 138 -0.80 -2.42 -15.42
N LEU A 139 -0.27 -1.46 -16.19
CA LEU A 139 -0.52 -1.33 -17.62
C LEU A 139 0.41 -2.21 -18.48
N ASN A 140 1.37 -2.92 -17.88
CA ASN A 140 2.38 -3.74 -18.55
C ASN A 140 3.30 -2.92 -19.48
N ASP A 141 3.62 -1.68 -19.10
CA ASP A 141 4.53 -0.83 -19.86
C ASP A 141 5.99 -1.20 -19.52
N ALA A 142 6.44 -2.31 -20.10
CA ALA A 142 7.83 -2.75 -20.37
C ALA A 142 8.89 -2.72 -19.25
N SER A 143 8.54 -2.52 -17.96
CA SER A 143 9.54 -2.18 -16.92
C SER A 143 9.51 -3.03 -15.65
N GLY A 144 8.86 -4.19 -15.65
CA GLY A 144 8.84 -5.05 -14.46
C GLY A 144 8.39 -6.50 -14.70
N ARG A 145 8.37 -7.25 -13.59
CA ARG A 145 7.87 -8.62 -13.47
C ARG A 145 6.39 -8.64 -13.91
N ASP A 146 6.00 -9.61 -14.73
CA ASP A 146 4.66 -9.75 -15.33
C ASP A 146 3.55 -10.18 -14.32
N ILE A 147 3.60 -9.65 -13.09
CA ILE A 147 2.74 -10.04 -11.96
C ILE A 147 1.27 -9.87 -12.29
N PHE A 148 0.90 -8.80 -13.00
CA PHE A 148 -0.48 -8.49 -13.36
C PHE A 148 -0.84 -8.92 -14.79
N GLN A 149 0.02 -9.68 -15.46
CA GLN A 149 -0.28 -10.21 -16.79
C GLN A 149 -1.00 -11.55 -16.66
N ILE A 150 -2.27 -11.56 -17.06
CA ILE A 150 -3.04 -12.81 -17.15
C ILE A 150 -2.61 -13.57 -18.41
N ASN A 151 -2.07 -14.77 -18.20
CA ASN A 151 -1.68 -15.75 -19.20
C ASN A 151 -2.25 -17.14 -18.82
N SER A 152 -1.98 -18.17 -19.61
CA SER A 152 -2.50 -19.53 -19.37
C SER A 152 -1.89 -20.22 -18.14
N GLN A 153 -0.76 -19.73 -17.64
CA GLN A 153 -0.01 -20.27 -16.50
C GLN A 153 -0.17 -19.41 -15.23
N THR A 154 -1.04 -18.39 -15.25
CA THR A 154 -1.21 -17.50 -14.11
C THR A 154 -1.72 -18.26 -12.90
N ASP A 155 -0.95 -18.22 -11.83
CA ASP A 155 -1.41 -18.62 -10.50
C ASP A 155 -2.29 -17.49 -9.93
N TYR A 156 -3.58 -17.78 -9.81
CA TYR A 156 -4.56 -16.82 -9.32
C TYR A 156 -4.48 -16.63 -7.81
N VAL A 157 -3.94 -17.60 -7.07
CA VAL A 157 -3.72 -17.46 -5.62
C VAL A 157 -2.62 -16.42 -5.38
N ASP A 158 -1.50 -16.56 -6.08
CA ASP A 158 -0.40 -15.59 -6.04
C ASP A 158 -0.83 -14.20 -6.50
N LEU A 159 -1.58 -14.11 -7.60
CA LEU A 159 -2.14 -12.85 -8.06
C LEU A 159 -3.03 -12.20 -6.98
N GLY A 160 -3.78 -12.99 -6.21
CA GLY A 160 -4.57 -12.52 -5.09
C GLY A 160 -3.71 -11.85 -4.01
N TYR A 161 -2.59 -12.48 -3.62
CA TYR A 161 -1.64 -11.90 -2.67
C TYR A 161 -1.04 -10.59 -3.18
N TYR A 162 -0.64 -10.52 -4.45
CA TYR A 162 -0.13 -9.26 -5.02
C TYR A 162 -1.18 -8.14 -5.09
N VAL A 163 -2.45 -8.49 -5.26
CA VAL A 163 -3.57 -7.52 -5.20
C VAL A 163 -3.74 -6.97 -3.78
N HIS A 164 -3.58 -7.79 -2.75
CA HIS A 164 -3.57 -7.32 -1.36
C HIS A 164 -2.37 -6.43 -1.05
N ILE A 165 -1.17 -6.81 -1.50
CA ILE A 165 0.03 -5.96 -1.38
C ILE A 165 -0.19 -4.62 -2.10
N LEU A 166 -0.80 -4.62 -3.30
CA LEU A 166 -1.16 -3.39 -4.00
C LEU A 166 -2.18 -2.56 -3.21
N ALA A 167 -3.13 -3.20 -2.54
CA ALA A 167 -4.06 -2.51 -1.66
C ALA A 167 -3.33 -1.79 -0.51
N VAL A 168 -2.25 -2.36 0.04
CA VAL A 168 -1.42 -1.69 1.05
C VAL A 168 -0.63 -0.53 0.45
N ALA A 169 -0.04 -0.72 -0.74
CA ALA A 169 0.67 0.34 -1.46
C ALA A 169 -0.24 1.56 -1.78
N LEU A 170 -1.55 1.34 -1.89
CA LEU A 170 -2.58 2.35 -2.16
C LEU A 170 -3.38 2.76 -0.92
N SER A 171 -2.81 2.66 0.28
CA SER A 171 -3.56 2.87 1.53
C SER A 171 -3.98 4.31 1.82
N ALA A 172 -3.21 5.32 1.41
CA ALA A 172 -3.49 6.74 1.66
C ALA A 172 -4.10 7.46 0.46
N ILE A 173 -5.24 6.95 -0.04
CA ILE A 173 -5.91 7.48 -1.24
C ILE A 173 -6.33 8.93 -1.06
N ASP A 174 -6.77 9.29 0.13
CA ASP A 174 -7.10 10.65 0.53
C ASP A 174 -5.91 11.60 0.34
N LEU A 175 -4.75 11.26 0.90
CA LEU A 175 -3.53 12.07 0.78
C LEU A 175 -3.03 12.15 -0.67
N TYR A 176 -3.11 11.05 -1.43
CA TYR A 176 -2.81 11.08 -2.85
C TYR A 176 -3.76 11.99 -3.64
N THR A 177 -5.05 11.98 -3.30
CA THR A 177 -6.05 12.85 -3.94
C THR A 177 -5.79 14.32 -3.64
N GLU A 178 -5.32 14.66 -2.44
CA GLU A 178 -4.90 16.02 -2.10
C GLU A 178 -3.66 16.43 -2.90
N ASN A 179 -2.67 15.54 -3.06
CA ASN A 179 -1.49 15.80 -3.87
C ASN A 179 -1.83 15.98 -5.37
N GLU A 180 -2.72 15.16 -5.93
CA GLU A 180 -3.22 15.31 -7.32
C GLU A 180 -3.92 16.66 -7.57
N LYS A 181 -4.53 17.28 -6.54
CA LYS A 181 -5.14 18.60 -6.65
C LYS A 181 -4.11 19.73 -6.55
N ALA A 182 -3.07 19.53 -5.75
CA ALA A 182 -2.01 20.53 -5.56
C ALA A 182 -1.06 20.61 -6.76
N GLN A 183 -0.85 19.48 -7.44
CA GLN A 183 -0.01 19.41 -8.64
C GLN A 183 -0.83 19.73 -9.89
N LYS A 184 -0.25 20.51 -10.81
CA LYS A 184 -0.82 20.64 -12.17
C LYS A 184 -0.75 19.26 -12.83
N PRO A 185 -1.80 18.83 -13.55
CA PRO A 185 -1.78 17.51 -14.18
C PRO A 185 -0.66 17.47 -15.21
N GLU A 186 0.30 16.57 -15.03
CA GLU A 186 1.23 16.25 -16.10
C GLU A 186 0.46 15.56 -17.24
N PRO A 187 0.66 15.97 -18.49
CA PRO A 187 -0.06 15.39 -19.62
C PRO A 187 0.45 13.97 -19.87
N PHE A 188 -0.31 12.97 -19.42
CA PHE A 188 -0.14 11.60 -19.88
C PHE A 188 -1.06 11.34 -21.08
N SER A 189 -0.50 10.87 -22.19
CA SER A 189 -1.28 10.60 -23.41
C SER A 189 -2.16 9.35 -23.23
N PRO A 190 -3.49 9.46 -23.36
CA PRO A 190 -4.44 8.36 -23.16
C PRO A 190 -4.37 7.23 -24.21
N SER A 191 -3.48 7.33 -25.21
CA SER A 191 -3.35 6.33 -26.29
C SER A 191 -2.96 4.92 -25.84
N MET A 192 -2.42 4.72 -24.63
CA MET A 192 -2.02 3.38 -24.17
C MET A 192 -3.18 2.50 -23.70
N LEU A 193 -4.35 3.06 -23.41
CA LEU A 193 -5.48 2.30 -22.85
C LEU A 193 -6.53 1.85 -23.87
N GLY A 194 -6.41 2.25 -25.15
CA GLY A 194 -7.39 1.91 -26.19
C GLY A 194 -8.82 2.40 -25.92
N LEU A 195 -9.03 3.18 -24.85
CA LEU A 195 -10.30 3.77 -24.48
C LEU A 195 -10.47 5.04 -25.33
N GLY A 196 -11.22 4.95 -26.43
CA GLY A 196 -11.54 6.04 -27.36
C GLY A 196 -12.40 7.17 -26.76
N ARG A 197 -12.15 7.57 -25.52
CA ARG A 197 -12.80 8.71 -24.86
C ARG A 197 -11.98 9.96 -25.09
N ARG A 198 -12.60 11.01 -25.65
CA ARG A 198 -12.10 12.38 -25.58
C ARG A 198 -12.06 12.81 -24.10
N PRO A 199 -10.91 13.08 -23.48
CA PRO A 199 -10.88 13.60 -22.12
C PRO A 199 -10.98 15.13 -22.16
N GLU A 200 -12.00 15.71 -21.52
CA GLU A 200 -11.99 17.14 -21.15
C GLU A 200 -10.97 17.46 -20.05
N LYS A 201 -10.47 16.44 -19.34
CA LYS A 201 -9.41 16.55 -18.31
C LYS A 201 -8.44 15.37 -18.41
N PRO A 202 -7.13 15.59 -18.25
CA PRO A 202 -6.14 14.51 -18.21
C PRO A 202 -6.43 13.55 -17.03
N ASP A 203 -6.27 12.26 -17.28
CA ASP A 203 -6.49 11.23 -16.27
C ASP A 203 -5.42 11.29 -15.18
N THR A 204 -5.86 11.41 -13.93
CA THR A 204 -4.98 11.39 -12.76
C THR A 204 -4.43 9.98 -12.49
N PRO A 205 -3.27 9.83 -11.81
CA PRO A 205 -2.70 8.52 -11.49
C PRO A 205 -3.67 7.54 -10.81
N LEU A 206 -4.48 8.00 -9.85
CA LEU A 206 -5.50 7.16 -9.20
C LEU A 206 -6.61 6.71 -10.16
N GLN A 207 -6.99 7.55 -11.14
CA GLN A 207 -7.94 7.16 -12.18
C GLN A 207 -7.35 6.09 -13.11
N LEU A 208 -6.09 6.25 -13.51
CA LEU A 208 -5.38 5.27 -14.32
C LEU A 208 -5.26 3.91 -13.60
N ILE A 209 -4.93 3.91 -12.31
CA ILE A 209 -4.93 2.69 -11.48
C ILE A 209 -6.30 2.02 -11.48
N LYS A 210 -7.37 2.79 -11.26
CA LYS A 210 -8.75 2.26 -11.29
C LYS A 210 -9.10 1.64 -12.63
N LEU A 211 -8.77 2.31 -13.74
CA LEU A 211 -8.99 1.80 -15.10
C LEU A 211 -8.18 0.52 -15.35
N ALA A 212 -6.93 0.47 -14.90
CA ALA A 212 -6.08 -0.71 -15.02
C ALA A 212 -6.63 -1.90 -14.21
N LEU A 213 -7.13 -1.66 -12.99
CA LEU A 213 -7.78 -2.69 -12.17
C LEU A 213 -9.09 -3.20 -12.81
N ASP A 214 -9.91 -2.33 -13.39
CA ASP A 214 -11.13 -2.74 -14.09
C ASP A 214 -10.80 -3.57 -15.35
N SER A 215 -9.72 -3.21 -16.07
CA SER A 215 -9.20 -3.98 -17.21
C SER A 215 -8.65 -5.34 -16.77
N LEU A 216 -7.89 -5.38 -15.68
CA LEU A 216 -7.40 -6.64 -15.10
C LEU A 216 -8.57 -7.56 -14.69
N HIS A 217 -9.57 -7.00 -14.03
CA HIS A 217 -10.79 -7.72 -13.64
C HIS A 217 -11.54 -8.30 -14.84
N SER A 218 -11.69 -7.56 -15.94
CA SER A 218 -12.45 -8.02 -17.12
C SER A 218 -11.73 -9.14 -17.88
N ARG A 219 -10.39 -9.20 -17.81
CA ARG A 219 -9.57 -10.25 -18.42
C ARG A 219 -9.67 -11.60 -17.69
N ILE A 220 -10.13 -11.64 -16.44
CA ILE A 220 -10.31 -12.90 -15.70
C ILE A 220 -11.67 -13.51 -16.06
N ALA A 221 -11.67 -14.58 -16.85
CA ALA A 221 -12.86 -15.38 -17.14
C ALA A 221 -13.12 -16.38 -16.00
N ASP A 222 -14.25 -16.24 -15.31
CA ASP A 222 -14.67 -17.03 -14.14
C ASP A 222 -16.04 -17.72 -14.32
N THR A 223 -16.49 -17.88 -15.57
CA THR A 223 -17.83 -18.38 -15.92
C THR A 223 -18.03 -19.89 -15.69
N ARG A 224 -17.04 -20.62 -15.14
CA ARG A 224 -17.12 -22.06 -14.87
C ARG A 224 -16.90 -22.33 -13.38
N ALA A 225 -17.80 -23.12 -12.78
CA ALA A 225 -17.87 -23.39 -11.34
C ALA A 225 -16.62 -24.06 -10.72
N ALA A 226 -15.63 -24.47 -11.52
CA ALA A 226 -14.40 -25.13 -11.06
C ALA A 226 -13.23 -24.15 -10.77
N HIS A 227 -13.43 -22.83 -10.83
CA HIS A 227 -12.35 -21.84 -10.69
C HIS A 227 -12.52 -20.90 -9.49
N LEU A 228 -12.65 -21.47 -8.29
CA LEU A 228 -12.84 -20.72 -7.04
C LEU A 228 -11.78 -19.64 -6.81
N ASP A 229 -10.50 -19.95 -7.06
CA ASP A 229 -9.41 -18.99 -6.85
C ASP A 229 -9.47 -17.82 -7.85
N ARG A 230 -9.91 -18.07 -9.08
CA ARG A 230 -10.17 -16.99 -10.05
C ARG A 230 -11.26 -16.05 -9.56
N SER A 231 -12.36 -16.61 -9.06
CA SER A 231 -13.47 -15.82 -8.52
C SER A 231 -13.04 -15.00 -7.30
N ARG A 232 -12.26 -15.59 -6.38
CA ARG A 232 -11.71 -14.88 -5.21
C ARG A 232 -10.81 -13.71 -5.62
N THR A 233 -9.84 -13.96 -6.49
CA THR A 233 -8.90 -12.92 -6.95
C THR A 233 -9.59 -11.84 -7.76
N LYS A 234 -10.55 -12.22 -8.62
CA LYS A 234 -11.39 -11.27 -9.35
C LYS A 234 -12.21 -10.39 -8.41
N ALA A 235 -12.80 -10.96 -7.37
CA ALA A 235 -13.52 -10.19 -6.34
C ALA A 235 -12.58 -9.22 -5.59
N ALA A 236 -11.37 -9.67 -5.23
CA ALA A 236 -10.36 -8.82 -4.57
C ALA A 236 -9.95 -7.62 -5.47
N ILE A 237 -9.69 -7.86 -6.76
CA ILE A 237 -9.40 -6.80 -7.74
C ILE A 237 -10.56 -5.82 -7.82
N LYS A 238 -11.80 -6.32 -7.89
CA LYS A 238 -12.98 -5.46 -7.97
C LYS A 238 -13.15 -4.62 -6.71
N GLN A 239 -12.98 -5.23 -5.54
CA GLN A 239 -13.06 -4.54 -4.25
C GLN A 239 -12.03 -3.41 -4.16
N LEU A 240 -10.78 -3.67 -4.59
CA LEU A 240 -9.74 -2.65 -4.64
C LEU A 240 -10.09 -1.51 -5.61
N SER A 241 -10.58 -1.83 -6.82
CA SER A 241 -11.05 -0.84 -7.80
C SER A 241 -12.15 0.05 -7.22
N MET A 242 -13.15 -0.54 -6.56
CA MET A 242 -14.25 0.20 -5.94
C MET A 242 -13.77 1.04 -4.76
N ARG A 243 -12.85 0.53 -3.93
CA ARG A 243 -12.25 1.29 -2.82
C ARG A 243 -11.53 2.53 -3.33
N VAL A 244 -10.68 2.38 -4.36
CA VAL A 244 -9.99 3.51 -5.00
C VAL A 244 -10.99 4.54 -5.52
N HIS A 245 -12.03 4.08 -6.23
CA HIS A 245 -13.05 4.97 -6.78
C HIS A 245 -13.79 5.77 -5.69
N TYR A 246 -14.30 5.11 -4.66
CA TYR A 246 -15.13 5.76 -3.65
C TYR A 246 -14.32 6.61 -2.66
N GLN A 247 -13.13 6.16 -2.24
CA GLN A 247 -12.27 6.96 -1.36
C GLN A 247 -11.80 8.24 -2.07
N ARG A 248 -11.39 8.14 -3.34
CA ARG A 248 -11.06 9.34 -4.14
C ARG A 248 -12.27 10.25 -4.30
N ARG A 249 -13.45 9.72 -4.64
CA ARG A 249 -14.68 10.51 -4.78
C ARG A 249 -15.02 11.24 -3.49
N ALA A 250 -14.94 10.56 -2.35
CA ALA A 250 -15.16 11.15 -1.03
C ALA A 250 -14.14 12.27 -0.72
N ALA A 251 -12.85 12.04 -0.98
CA ALA A 251 -11.80 13.05 -0.78
C ALA A 251 -11.97 14.27 -1.71
N VAL A 252 -12.49 14.09 -2.93
CA VAL A 252 -12.86 15.20 -3.82
C VAL A 252 -14.07 15.97 -3.28
N SER A 253 -15.14 15.30 -2.86
CA SER A 253 -16.35 15.96 -2.36
C SER A 253 -16.11 16.71 -1.04
N SER A 254 -15.39 16.11 -0.08
CA SER A 254 -15.11 16.74 1.22
C SER A 254 -14.34 18.05 1.08
N TYR A 255 -13.53 18.18 0.03
CA TYR A 255 -12.82 19.41 -0.28
C TYR A 255 -13.73 20.52 -0.81
N VAL A 256 -14.69 20.18 -1.67
CA VAL A 256 -15.70 21.14 -2.16
C VAL A 256 -16.54 21.67 -0.99
N SER A 257 -16.95 20.78 -0.08
CA SER A 257 -17.69 21.17 1.13
C SER A 257 -16.87 22.04 2.08
N ARG A 258 -15.56 21.78 2.27
CA ARG A 258 -14.70 22.68 3.09
C ARG A 258 -14.58 24.10 2.52
N LYS A 259 -14.65 24.27 1.20
CA LYS A 259 -14.62 25.61 0.57
C LYS A 259 -15.93 26.37 0.75
N GLN A 260 -17.04 25.66 0.90
CA GLN A 260 -18.32 26.24 1.32
C GLN A 260 -18.29 26.37 2.84
N SER A 261 -17.62 27.40 3.34
CA SER A 261 -17.59 27.73 4.77
C SER A 261 -19.01 27.67 5.32
N ILE A 262 -19.23 27.05 6.48
CA ILE A 262 -20.53 27.07 7.17
C ILE A 262 -21.05 28.53 7.31
N GLN A 263 -20.15 29.50 7.37
CA GLN A 263 -20.49 30.93 7.38
C GLN A 263 -21.26 31.39 6.14
N SER A 264 -21.06 30.79 4.96
CA SER A 264 -21.82 31.13 3.74
C SER A 264 -23.29 30.71 3.81
N TYR A 265 -23.65 29.82 4.73
CA TYR A 265 -25.06 29.48 5.01
C TYR A 265 -25.72 30.44 5.99
N PHE A 266 -24.92 31.23 6.73
CA PHE A 266 -25.40 32.16 7.75
C PHE A 266 -25.27 33.64 7.34
N THR A 267 -24.68 33.95 6.19
CA THR A 267 -24.68 35.31 5.66
C THR A 267 -26.07 35.66 5.10
N PRO A 268 -26.80 36.62 5.70
CA PRO A 268 -28.10 37.04 5.18
C PRO A 268 -27.91 37.66 3.80
N ALA A 269 -28.74 37.25 2.85
CA ALA A 269 -28.77 37.86 1.53
C ALA A 269 -29.18 39.33 1.70
N SER A 270 -28.23 40.25 1.62
CA SER A 270 -28.49 41.69 1.60
C SER A 270 -29.35 42.01 0.38
N ARG A 271 -30.62 42.31 0.64
CA ARG A 271 -31.55 42.94 -0.32
C ARG A 271 -31.45 44.45 -0.19
#